data_AF-A0A962D0V8-F1
#
_entry.id   AF-A0A962D0V8-F1
#
_cell.length_a   1.000
_cell.length_b   1.000
_cell.length_c   1.000
_cell.angle_alpha   90.00
_cell.angle_beta   90.00
_cell.angle_gamma   90.00
#
_symmetry.space_group_name_H-M   'P 1'
#
loop_
_entity.id
_entity.type
_entity.pdbx_description
1 polymer ?
#
loop_
_entity_poly.entity_id
_entity_poly.type
_entity_poly.pdbx_seq_one_letter_code
_entity_poly.pdbx_strand_id
1 'polypeptide(L)'
;MTAAHELDAAVRDLLDQQGPLAAVLPGFQPRECQQTMAAAVTEAIADRAALVVEAGTGTGKTFAYLLPALVAGVRTLVSTGTKALQ
;
A
#
# COMPACT_ATOMS: atom_id res chain seq x y z
N MET A 1 7.90 17.66 4.52
CA MET A 1 6.75 17.29 5.37
C MET A 1 5.40 17.34 4.67
N THR A 2 5.16 18.15 3.64
CA THR A 2 3.83 18.24 2.98
C THR A 2 3.56 17.07 2.02
N ALA A 3 4.50 16.73 1.14
CA ALA A 3 4.31 15.68 0.11
C ALA A 3 4.10 14.26 0.67
N ALA A 4 4.77 13.91 1.77
CA ALA A 4 4.62 12.58 2.40
C ALA A 4 3.22 12.40 3.02
N HIS A 5 2.68 13.44 3.65
CA HIS A 5 1.32 13.43 4.17
C HIS A 5 0.27 13.43 3.06
N GLU A 6 0.51 14.14 1.95
CA GLU A 6 -0.37 14.10 0.77
C GLU A 6 -0.41 12.70 0.14
N LEU A 7 0.74 12.04 0.04
CA LEU A 7 0.83 10.66 -0.45
C LEU A 7 0.09 9.69 0.48
N ASP A 8 0.30 9.79 1.80
CA ASP A 8 -0.37 8.93 2.78
C ASP A 8 -1.89 9.13 2.76
N ALA A 9 -2.36 10.38 2.69
CA ALA A 9 -3.78 10.70 2.58
C ALA A 9 -4.40 10.08 1.31
N ALA A 10 -3.74 10.24 0.16
CA ALA A 10 -4.21 9.65 -1.09
C ALA A 10 -4.28 8.10 -1.04
N VAL A 11 -3.30 7.46 -0.40
CA VAL A 11 -3.30 6.00 -0.22
C VAL A 11 -4.42 5.55 0.72
N ARG A 12 -4.65 6.26 1.83
CA ARG A 12 -5.73 5.96 2.77
C ARG A 12 -7.10 6.08 2.12
N ASP A 13 -7.32 7.12 1.32
CA ASP A 13 -8.57 7.32 0.57
C ASP A 13 -8.82 6.17 -0.42
N LEU A 14 -7.77 5.62 -1.05
CA LEU A 14 -7.88 4.46 -1.94
C LEU A 14 -8.30 3.18 -1.19
N LEU A 15 -7.85 3.02 0.05
CA LEU A 15 -8.11 1.86 0.92
C LEU A 15 -9.32 2.03 1.85
N ASP A 16 -10.00 3.17 1.83
CA ASP A 16 -11.13 3.43 2.69
C ASP A 16 -12.33 2.51 2.38
N GLN A 17 -13.20 2.31 3.37
CA GLN A 17 -14.43 1.52 3.23
C GLN A 17 -15.38 2.06 2.15
N GLN A 18 -15.33 3.35 1.86
CA GLN A 18 -16.06 4.02 0.78
C GLN A 18 -15.13 4.43 -0.38
N GLY A 19 -13.87 3.97 -0.35
CA GLY A 19 -12.84 4.34 -1.30
C GLY A 19 -12.99 3.65 -2.67
N PRO A 20 -12.22 4.09 -3.68
CA PRO A 20 -12.25 3.51 -5.02
C PRO A 20 -12.10 1.99 -5.08
N LEU A 21 -11.29 1.38 -4.21
CA LEU A 21 -11.18 -0.09 -4.17
C LEU A 21 -12.46 -0.77 -3.69
N ALA A 22 -13.16 -0.20 -2.73
CA ALA A 22 -14.45 -0.71 -2.26
C ALA A 22 -15.51 -0.69 -3.38
N ALA A 23 -15.47 0.31 -4.25
CA ALA A 23 -16.39 0.45 -5.37
C ALA A 23 -16.19 -0.60 -6.47
N VAL A 24 -14.96 -1.09 -6.67
CA VAL A 24 -14.61 -1.97 -7.80
C VAL A 24 -14.30 -3.42 -7.39
N LEU A 25 -14.03 -3.68 -6.10
CA LEU A 25 -13.74 -5.01 -5.58
C LEU A 25 -14.87 -5.51 -4.67
N PRO A 26 -15.75 -6.40 -5.16
CA PRO A 26 -16.78 -7.01 -4.33
C PRO A 26 -16.18 -7.69 -3.09
N GLY A 27 -16.71 -7.35 -1.92
CA GLY A 27 -16.24 -7.90 -0.65
C GLY A 27 -14.92 -7.31 -0.13
N PHE A 28 -14.44 -6.21 -0.72
CA PHE A 28 -13.35 -5.44 -0.12
C PHE A 28 -13.75 -4.97 1.29
N GLN A 29 -12.83 -5.16 2.22
CA GLN A 29 -12.97 -4.69 3.59
C GLN A 29 -11.63 -4.09 3.99
N PRO A 30 -11.59 -2.81 4.38
CA PRO A 30 -10.38 -2.21 4.93
C PRO A 30 -9.94 -3.00 6.17
N ARG A 31 -8.62 -3.16 6.32
CA ARG A 31 -8.02 -3.81 7.48
C ARG A 31 -7.01 -2.86 8.09
N GLU A 32 -7.03 -2.71 9.41
CA GLU A 32 -6.09 -1.86 10.12
C GLU A 32 -4.63 -2.24 9.79
N CYS A 33 -4.32 -3.53 9.78
CA CYS A 33 -2.98 -4.02 9.42
C CYS A 33 -2.56 -3.66 7.98
N GLN A 34 -3.52 -3.56 7.05
CA GLN A 34 -3.26 -3.12 5.68
C GLN A 34 -2.92 -1.63 5.64
N GLN A 35 -3.71 -0.82 6.35
CA GLN A 35 -3.51 0.64 6.44
C GLN A 35 -2.18 0.98 7.13
N THR A 36 -1.87 0.30 8.23
CA THR A 36 -0.60 0.46 8.94
C THR A 36 0.60 0.11 8.05
N MET A 37 0.53 -0.99 7.31
CA MET A 37 1.58 -1.36 6.36
C MET A 37 1.69 -0.33 5.22
N ALA A 38 0.57 0.15 4.68
CA ALA A 38 0.56 1.12 3.60
C ALA A 38 1.17 2.48 4.02
N ALA A 39 0.87 2.94 5.24
CA ALA A 39 1.47 4.14 5.82
C ALA A 39 2.99 3.98 6.00
N ALA A 40 3.44 2.85 6.57
CA ALA A 40 4.86 2.57 6.74
C ALA A 40 5.62 2.51 5.39
N VAL A 41 5.03 1.88 4.37
CA VAL A 41 5.61 1.86 3.02
C VAL A 41 5.66 3.26 2.42
N THR A 42 4.62 4.06 2.61
CA THR A 42 4.55 5.45 2.15
C THR A 42 5.67 6.30 2.74
N GLU A 43 5.88 6.21 4.05
CA GLU A 43 6.97 6.91 4.76
C GLU A 43 8.34 6.44 4.23
N ALA A 44 8.55 5.13 4.09
CA ALA A 44 9.80 4.59 3.58
C ALA A 44 10.12 5.06 2.14
N ILE A 45 9.10 5.17 1.27
CA ILE A 45 9.26 5.74 -0.08
C ILE A 45 9.64 7.22 -0.01
N ALA A 46 8.94 8.01 0.81
CA ALA A 46 9.19 9.44 0.95
C ALA A 46 10.60 9.73 1.49
N ASP A 47 11.04 8.97 2.49
CA ASP A 47 12.34 9.13 3.15
C ASP A 47 13.48 8.41 2.43
N ARG A 48 13.17 7.63 1.37
CA ARG A 48 14.11 6.75 0.67
C ARG A 48 14.83 5.79 1.62
N ALA A 49 14.08 5.26 2.58
CA ALA A 49 14.57 4.38 3.62
C ALA A 49 14.28 2.90 3.30
N ALA A 50 15.04 2.00 3.96
CA ALA A 50 14.73 0.58 3.93
C ALA A 50 13.67 0.25 4.99
N LEU A 51 12.69 -0.57 4.63
CA LEU A 51 11.64 -1.05 5.52
C LEU A 51 11.54 -2.57 5.44
N VAL A 52 11.44 -3.23 6.59
CA VAL A 52 11.12 -4.64 6.71
C VAL A 52 9.77 -4.77 7.39
N VAL A 53 8.83 -5.47 6.76
CA VAL A 53 7.49 -5.72 7.32
C VAL A 53 7.23 -7.21 7.32
N GLU A 54 6.83 -7.75 8.46
CA GLU A 54 6.22 -9.07 8.55
C GLU A 54 4.71 -8.92 8.37
N ALA A 55 4.16 -9.52 7.31
CA ALA A 55 2.74 -9.45 6.99
C ALA A 55 2.19 -10.86 6.74
N GLY A 56 1.24 -11.27 7.59
CA GLY A 56 0.57 -12.56 7.49
C GLY A 56 -0.25 -12.73 6.21
N THR A 57 -0.79 -13.94 6.04
CA THR A 57 -1.82 -14.19 5.01
C THR A 57 -3.09 -13.40 5.36
N GLY A 58 -3.80 -12.91 4.35
CA GLY A 58 -5.03 -12.13 4.58
C GLY A 58 -4.81 -10.67 5.02
N THR A 59 -3.59 -10.21 5.30
CA THR A 59 -3.31 -8.79 5.63
C THR A 59 -3.62 -7.83 4.48
N GLY A 60 -3.74 -8.30 3.23
CA GLY A 60 -3.89 -7.41 2.08
C GLY A 60 -2.58 -6.75 1.65
N LYS A 61 -1.44 -7.39 1.97
CA LYS A 61 -0.07 -6.90 1.72
C LYS A 61 0.19 -6.39 0.31
N THR A 62 -0.41 -7.03 -0.70
CA THR A 62 -0.26 -6.64 -2.11
C THR A 62 -0.69 -5.19 -2.36
N PHE A 63 -1.90 -4.81 -1.95
CA PHE A 63 -2.33 -3.41 -2.08
C PHE A 63 -1.56 -2.47 -1.16
N ALA A 64 -1.19 -2.96 0.03
CA ALA A 64 -0.44 -2.14 0.99
C ALA A 64 0.92 -1.68 0.46
N TYR A 65 1.62 -2.47 -0.36
CA TYR A 65 2.86 -2.01 -1.01
C TYR A 65 2.66 -1.42 -2.41
N LEU A 66 1.63 -1.84 -3.17
CA LEU A 66 1.43 -1.36 -4.54
C LEU A 66 0.84 0.05 -4.59
N LEU A 67 -0.13 0.38 -3.74
CA LEU A 67 -0.79 1.69 -3.82
C LEU A 67 0.18 2.84 -3.52
N PRO A 68 0.98 2.82 -2.43
CA PRO A 68 2.00 3.85 -2.21
C PRO A 68 2.97 4.00 -3.39
N ALA A 69 3.41 2.88 -3.95
CA ALA A 69 4.36 2.87 -5.05
C ALA A 69 3.77 3.47 -6.34
N LEU A 70 2.52 3.16 -6.67
CA LEU A 70 1.81 3.69 -7.83
C LEU A 70 1.50 5.18 -7.67
N VAL A 71 0.99 5.59 -6.50
CA VAL A 71 0.63 7.00 -6.23
C VAL A 71 1.88 7.88 -6.17
N ALA A 72 3.01 7.36 -5.69
CA ALA A 72 4.28 8.09 -5.73
C ALA A 72 4.77 8.38 -7.16
N GLY A 73 4.22 7.72 -8.19
CA GLY A 73 4.53 7.99 -9.60
C GLY A 73 5.98 7.66 -9.98
N VAL A 74 6.64 6.80 -9.22
CA VAL A 74 8.04 6.40 -9.43
C VAL A 74 8.12 5.05 -10.14
N ARG A 75 9.27 4.79 -10.78
CA ARG A 75 9.52 3.47 -11.35
C ARG A 75 9.72 2.46 -10.22
N THR A 76 8.83 1.48 -10.13
CA THR A 76 8.83 0.45 -9.07
C THR A 76 9.18 -0.92 -9.63
N LEU A 77 10.06 -1.65 -8.93
CA LEU A 77 10.32 -3.06 -9.16
C LEU A 77 9.71 -3.88 -8.02
N VAL A 78 8.81 -4.79 -8.35
CA VAL A 78 8.26 -5.77 -7.39
C VAL A 78 8.94 -7.10 -7.64
N SER A 79 9.52 -7.68 -6.59
CA SER A 79 10.14 -9.00 -6.62
C SER A 79 9.42 -9.93 -5.66
N THR A 80 9.18 -11.17 -6.08
CA THR A 80 8.43 -12.18 -5.34
C THR A 80 9.09 -13.55 -5.47
N GLY A 81 8.80 -14.46 -4.55
CA GLY A 81 9.54 -15.70 -4.37
C GLY A 81 9.43 -16.72 -5.51
N THR A 82 8.35 -16.69 -6.30
CA THR A 82 8.14 -17.65 -7.40
C THR A 82 7.42 -17.01 -8.59
N LYS A 83 7.52 -17.64 -9.77
CA LYS A 83 6.80 -17.20 -10.99
C LYS A 83 5.28 -17.25 -10.86
N ALA A 84 4.73 -18.16 -10.06
CA ALA A 84 3.29 -18.28 -9.87
C ALA A 84 2.70 -17.11 -9.05
N LEU A 85 3.55 -16.32 -8.39
CA LEU A 85 3.17 -15.15 -7.59
C LEU A 85 3.40 -13.83 -8.32
N GLN A 86 3.87 -13.88 -9.58
CA GLN A 86 4.07 -12.74 -10.48
C GLN A 86 2.80 -12.53 -11.31
#